data_AF-A0A1D6HN95-F1
#
_entry.id   AF-A0A1D6HN95-F1
#
_cell.length_a   1.000
_cell.length_b   1.000
_cell.length_c   1.000
_cell.angle_alpha   90.00
_cell.angle_beta   90.00
_cell.angle_gamma   90.00
#
_symmetry.space_group_name_H-M   'P 1'
#
loop_
_entity.id
_entity.type
_entity.pdbx_description
1 polymer ?
#
loop_
_entity_poly.entity_id
_entity_poly.type
_entity_poly.pdbx_seq_one_letter_code
_entity_poly.pdbx_strand_id
1 'polypeptide(L)'
;MEEAIKNRDFESFAKLTCADSNQFHAVCLDTSPPIFYMNDTSHRIISLVEKWNHSEGTPQVAYTFDAGPNAVLIAQNRKTAAHLLQKLLYYFPPQDNDLSSYLVGDKSILGVAGLHSMKDVEALPAPPETKIPDQKFKGDVSYFICSRLGAGPKVVSDEGQALIDSVTGLPKGV
;
A
#
# COMPACT_ATOMS: atom_id res chain seq x y z
N MET A 1 7.92 4.10 19.26
CA MET A 1 7.09 3.16 18.47
C MET A 1 6.19 2.33 19.39
N GLU A 2 6.76 1.59 20.35
CA GLU A 2 6.00 0.75 21.29
C GLU A 2 4.86 1.47 22.02
N GLU A 3 5.13 2.66 22.56
CA GLU A 3 4.11 3.47 23.24
C GLU A 3 2.96 3.87 22.30
N ALA A 4 3.29 4.29 21.07
CA ALA A 4 2.30 4.67 20.07
C ALA A 4 1.37 3.51 19.73
N ILE A 5 1.91 2.29 19.59
CA ILE A 5 1.13 1.07 19.38
C ILE A 5 0.24 0.78 20.60
N LYS A 6 0.82 0.80 21.81
CA LYS A 6 0.11 0.51 23.06
C LYS A 6 -1.07 1.45 23.29
N ASN A 7 -0.87 2.75 23.02
CA ASN A 7 -1.87 3.79 23.23
C ASN A 7 -2.78 4.01 22.01
N ARG A 8 -2.57 3.29 20.91
CA ARG A 8 -3.25 3.48 19.62
C ARG A 8 -3.14 4.92 19.10
N ASP A 9 -2.01 5.56 19.38
CA ASP A 9 -1.68 6.89 18.88
C ASP A 9 -1.17 6.78 17.44
N PHE A 10 -2.10 6.94 16.50
CA PHE A 10 -1.79 6.84 15.08
C PHE A 10 -0.91 7.99 14.59
N GLU A 11 -0.99 9.18 15.18
CA GLU A 11 -0.16 10.31 14.77
C GLU A 11 1.32 10.05 15.05
N SER A 12 1.63 9.64 16.29
CA SER A 12 3.00 9.26 16.66
C SER A 12 3.46 8.03 15.88
N PHE A 13 2.59 7.04 15.68
CA PHE A 13 2.90 5.86 14.87
C PHE A 13 3.26 6.24 13.43
N ALA A 14 2.47 7.08 12.77
CA ALA A 14 2.67 7.47 11.38
C ALA A 14 3.96 8.27 11.21
N LYS A 15 4.21 9.25 12.08
CA LYS A 15 5.44 10.06 12.06
C LYS A 15 6.69 9.19 12.21
N LEU A 16 6.69 8.29 13.19
CA LEU A 16 7.82 7.38 13.42
C LEU A 16 8.03 6.42 12.24
N THR A 17 6.96 5.84 11.70
CA THR A 17 7.02 4.92 10.57
C THR A 17 7.63 5.58 9.34
N CYS A 18 7.13 6.76 8.94
CA CYS A 18 7.65 7.48 7.78
C CYS A 18 9.11 7.93 8.00
N ALA A 19 9.44 8.44 9.20
CA ALA A 19 10.77 8.93 9.50
C ALA A 19 11.82 7.80 9.49
N ASP A 20 11.51 6.65 10.09
CA ASP A 20 12.39 5.49 10.14
C ASP A 20 12.62 4.91 8.73
N SER A 21 11.56 4.80 7.92
CA SER A 21 11.69 4.41 6.51
C SER A 21 12.59 5.38 5.73
N ASN A 22 12.38 6.69 5.87
CA ASN A 22 13.19 7.69 5.17
C ASN A 22 14.67 7.64 5.62
N GLN A 23 14.91 7.44 6.91
CA GLN A 23 16.27 7.34 7.45
C GLN A 23 16.98 6.07 6.97
N PHE A 24 16.27 4.93 6.90
CA PHE A 24 16.80 3.71 6.31
C PHE A 24 17.28 3.95 4.87
N HIS A 25 16.44 4.56 4.01
CA HIS A 25 16.82 4.87 2.63
C HIS A 25 17.91 5.95 2.51
N ALA A 26 17.99 6.88 3.47
CA ALA A 26 19.09 7.85 3.53
C ALA A 26 20.44 7.18 3.80
N VAL A 27 20.48 6.18 4.70
CA VAL A 27 21.71 5.39 4.96
C VAL A 27 22.07 4.53 3.74
N CYS A 28 21.08 3.98 3.04
CA CYS A 28 21.31 3.28 1.77
C CYS A 28 21.94 4.21 0.71
N LEU A 29 21.48 5.46 0.62
CA LEU A 29 22.04 6.47 -0.27
C LEU A 29 23.48 6.87 0.11
N ASP A 30 23.81 6.88 1.41
CA ASP A 30 25.14 7.20 1.95
C ASP A 30 26.16 6.04 1.81
N THR A 31 25.70 4.85 1.41
CA THR A 31 26.57 3.68 1.18
C THR A 31 27.49 3.91 -0.04
N SER A 32 28.65 3.23 -0.09
CA SER A 32 29.57 3.28 -1.24
C SER A 32 29.80 1.87 -1.82
N PRO A 33 29.27 1.55 -3.02
CA PRO A 33 28.46 2.40 -3.89
C PRO A 33 27.05 2.67 -3.31
N PRO A 34 26.39 3.78 -3.71
CA PRO A 34 25.06 4.14 -3.21
C PRO A 34 24.01 3.11 -3.64
N ILE A 35 23.07 2.83 -2.73
CA ILE A 35 21.98 1.87 -2.95
C ILE A 35 20.68 2.66 -3.13
N PHE A 36 20.03 2.48 -4.28
CA PHE A 36 18.77 3.13 -4.63
C PHE A 36 17.65 2.09 -4.68
N TYR A 37 16.85 2.01 -3.62
CA TYR A 37 15.66 1.15 -3.59
C TYR A 37 14.41 1.84 -4.12
N MET A 38 14.23 3.11 -3.78
CA MET A 38 13.08 3.91 -4.19
C MET A 38 13.27 4.50 -5.59
N ASN A 39 12.17 4.61 -6.33
CA ASN A 39 12.13 5.23 -7.65
C ASN A 39 11.16 6.43 -7.68
N ASP A 40 10.98 7.03 -8.86
CA ASP A 40 10.06 8.16 -9.05
C ASP A 40 8.62 7.86 -8.59
N THR A 41 8.12 6.64 -8.82
CA THR A 41 6.80 6.20 -8.34
C THR A 41 6.75 6.19 -6.82
N SER A 42 7.79 5.68 -6.15
CA SER A 42 7.91 5.72 -4.68
C SER A 42 7.82 7.17 -4.16
N HIS A 43 8.54 8.10 -4.78
CA HIS A 43 8.53 9.52 -4.39
C HIS A 43 7.19 10.22 -4.68
N ARG A 44 6.48 9.83 -5.75
CA ARG A 44 5.11 10.31 -6.04
C ARG A 44 4.12 9.82 -4.98
N ILE A 45 4.22 8.57 -4.55
CA ILE A 45 3.37 8.02 -3.48
C ILE A 45 3.63 8.74 -2.15
N ILE A 46 4.89 8.98 -1.78
CA ILE A 46 5.24 9.80 -0.60
C ILE A 46 4.61 11.18 -0.72
N SER A 47 4.78 11.84 -1.86
CA SER A 47 4.24 13.19 -2.09
C SER A 47 2.72 13.24 -1.96
N LEU A 48 2.01 12.19 -2.41
CA LEU A 48 0.56 12.06 -2.25
C LEU A 48 0.19 11.97 -0.77
N VAL A 49 0.84 11.08 -0.01
CA VAL A 49 0.55 10.87 1.42
C VAL A 49 0.85 12.12 2.24
N GLU A 50 2.01 12.76 2.02
CA GLU A 50 2.40 13.98 2.74
C GLU A 50 1.43 15.14 2.47
N LYS A 51 1.03 15.35 1.20
CA LYS A 51 0.03 16.39 0.86
C LYS A 51 -1.32 16.14 1.51
N TRP A 52 -1.76 14.88 1.51
CA TRP A 52 -3.04 14.53 2.12
C TRP A 52 -3.00 14.71 3.64
N ASN A 53 -1.99 14.17 4.31
CA ASN A 53 -1.80 14.35 5.76
C ASN A 53 -1.72 15.84 6.14
N HIS A 54 -1.01 16.65 5.34
CA HIS A 54 -0.93 18.10 5.55
C HIS A 54 -2.31 18.78 5.42
N SER A 55 -3.10 18.42 4.41
CA SER A 55 -4.44 19.01 4.19
C SER A 55 -5.44 18.69 5.31
N GLU A 56 -5.29 17.54 5.98
CA GLU A 56 -6.16 17.10 7.07
C GLU A 56 -5.68 17.60 8.45
N GLY A 57 -4.50 18.22 8.50
CA GLY A 57 -3.86 18.72 9.74
C GLY A 57 -3.35 17.63 10.69
N THR A 58 -3.73 16.37 10.48
CA THR A 58 -3.29 15.20 11.25
C THR A 58 -3.01 14.01 10.32
N PRO A 59 -2.00 13.17 10.60
CA PRO A 59 -1.68 12.03 9.75
C PRO A 59 -2.85 11.06 9.60
N GLN A 60 -3.29 10.82 8.36
CA GLN A 60 -4.30 9.84 8.00
C GLN A 60 -3.69 8.52 7.53
N VAL A 61 -2.53 8.60 6.89
CA VAL A 61 -1.81 7.46 6.30
C VAL A 61 -0.32 7.58 6.61
N ALA A 62 0.29 6.45 6.96
CA ALA A 62 1.74 6.30 7.01
C ALA A 62 2.24 5.54 5.77
N TYR A 63 3.47 5.79 5.36
CA TYR A 63 4.16 4.98 4.35
C TYR A 63 5.44 4.38 4.95
N THR A 64 5.82 3.22 4.44
CA THR A 64 7.14 2.62 4.67
C THR A 64 7.57 1.85 3.43
N PHE A 65 8.88 1.77 3.22
CA PHE A 65 9.53 1.11 2.10
C PHE A 65 10.66 0.23 2.62
N ASP A 66 10.64 -1.05 2.25
CA ASP A 66 11.75 -1.99 2.53
C ASP A 66 12.82 -1.88 1.43
N ALA A 67 13.55 -2.96 1.15
CA ALA A 67 14.59 -3.04 0.12
C ALA A 67 14.03 -3.10 -1.32
N GLY A 68 13.20 -2.12 -1.70
CA GLY A 68 12.66 -1.98 -3.05
C GLY A 68 11.67 -0.82 -3.19
N PRO A 69 11.11 -0.59 -4.39
CA PRO A 69 10.28 0.58 -4.66
C PRO A 69 8.82 0.44 -4.19
N ASN A 70 8.43 -0.74 -3.69
CA ASN A 70 7.06 -1.05 -3.29
C ASN A 70 6.68 -0.29 -2.02
N ALA A 71 5.64 0.54 -2.12
CA ALA A 71 5.11 1.29 -0.98
C ALA A 71 4.17 0.42 -0.14
N VAL A 72 4.46 0.32 1.16
CA VAL A 72 3.50 -0.20 2.15
C VAL A 72 2.79 1.00 2.78
N LEU A 73 1.48 1.08 2.60
CA LEU A 73 0.67 2.18 3.11
C LEU A 73 -0.24 1.71 4.23
N ILE A 74 -0.20 2.40 5.36
CA ILE A 74 -0.94 2.05 6.56
C ILE A 74 -1.94 3.16 6.83
N ALA A 75 -3.22 2.88 6.61
CA ALA A 75 -4.32 3.80 6.94
C ALA A 75 -4.84 3.51 8.34
N GLN A 76 -5.21 4.56 9.09
CA GLN A 76 -5.68 4.45 10.47
C GLN A 76 -6.90 3.53 10.64
N ASN A 77 -7.80 3.55 9.67
CA ASN A 77 -9.05 2.80 9.72
C ASN A 77 -9.57 2.51 8.31
N ARG A 78 -10.65 1.71 8.23
CA ARG A 78 -11.24 1.26 6.97
C ARG A 78 -11.79 2.38 6.09
N LYS A 79 -12.34 3.45 6.68
CA LYS A 79 -12.84 4.62 5.93
C LYS A 79 -11.68 5.37 5.28
N THR A 80 -10.62 5.61 6.04
CA THR A 80 -9.39 6.22 5.52
C THR A 80 -8.74 5.34 4.45
N ALA A 81 -8.73 4.02 4.62
CA ALA A 81 -8.22 3.09 3.60
C ALA A 81 -9.03 3.16 2.28
N ALA A 82 -10.35 3.34 2.35
CA ALA A 82 -11.18 3.51 1.17
C ALA A 82 -10.88 4.83 0.43
N HIS A 83 -10.73 5.93 1.17
CA HIS A 83 -10.32 7.22 0.57
C HIS A 83 -8.90 7.15 -0.01
N LEU A 84 -7.99 6.46 0.67
CA LEU A 84 -6.64 6.21 0.16
C LEU A 84 -6.71 5.48 -1.18
N LEU A 85 -7.50 4.42 -1.26
CA LEU A 85 -7.66 3.64 -2.49
C LEU A 85 -8.23 4.49 -3.63
N GLN A 86 -9.22 5.35 -3.37
CA GLN A 86 -9.73 6.29 -4.38
C GLN A 86 -8.62 7.23 -4.88
N LYS A 87 -7.85 7.85 -3.97
CA LYS A 87 -6.74 8.73 -4.35
C LYS A 87 -5.68 7.99 -5.17
N LEU A 88 -5.30 6.79 -4.74
CA LEU A 88 -4.33 5.95 -5.46
C LEU A 88 -4.83 5.57 -6.85
N LEU A 89 -6.10 5.17 -7.00
CA LEU A 89 -6.69 4.82 -8.30
C LEU A 89 -6.88 6.03 -9.21
N TYR A 90 -7.12 7.22 -8.66
CA TYR A 90 -7.13 8.46 -9.44
C TYR A 90 -5.75 8.75 -10.05
N TYR A 91 -4.69 8.68 -9.23
CA TYR A 91 -3.32 9.00 -9.67
C TYR A 91 -2.66 7.87 -10.47
N PHE A 92 -2.92 6.62 -10.12
CA PHE A 92 -2.30 5.42 -10.69
C PHE A 92 -3.38 4.46 -11.21
N PRO A 93 -4.12 4.82 -12.27
CA PRO A 93 -5.12 3.93 -12.83
C PRO A 93 -4.45 2.70 -13.51
N PRO A 94 -5.14 1.54 -13.57
CA PRO A 94 -4.62 0.33 -14.20
C PRO A 94 -4.35 0.53 -15.69
N GLN A 95 -3.35 -0.18 -16.22
CA GLN A 95 -3.03 -0.17 -17.64
C GLN A 95 -4.12 -0.84 -18.49
N ASP A 96 -4.52 -2.05 -18.10
CA ASP A 96 -5.37 -2.95 -18.89
C ASP A 96 -6.87 -2.84 -18.59
N ASN A 97 -7.28 -1.78 -17.87
CA ASN A 97 -8.68 -1.54 -17.48
C ASN A 97 -9.36 -2.69 -16.72
N ASP A 98 -8.58 -3.55 -16.04
CA ASP A 98 -9.10 -4.61 -15.19
C ASP A 98 -8.86 -4.31 -13.70
N LEU A 99 -9.89 -3.79 -13.03
CA LEU A 99 -9.85 -3.49 -11.60
C LEU A 99 -9.73 -4.75 -10.72
N SER A 100 -10.15 -5.91 -11.24
CA SER A 100 -10.24 -7.15 -10.46
C SER A 100 -8.90 -7.85 -10.27
N SER A 101 -7.99 -7.74 -11.23
CA SER A 101 -6.59 -8.13 -11.11
C SER A 101 -5.73 -7.03 -10.49
N TYR A 102 -6.10 -5.76 -10.71
CA TYR A 102 -5.38 -4.62 -10.18
C TYR A 102 -5.51 -4.43 -8.66
N LEU A 103 -6.56 -4.99 -8.05
CA LEU A 103 -6.71 -5.06 -6.60
C LEU A 103 -6.85 -6.51 -6.14
N VAL A 104 -5.90 -6.98 -5.34
CA VAL A 104 -5.93 -8.31 -4.71
C VAL A 104 -6.02 -8.21 -3.19
N GLY A 105 -6.30 -9.34 -2.52
CA GLY A 105 -6.56 -9.38 -1.09
C GLY A 105 -8.01 -9.03 -0.74
N ASP A 106 -8.21 -8.12 0.22
CA ASP A 106 -9.54 -7.71 0.68
C ASP A 106 -10.26 -6.81 -0.34
N LYS A 107 -10.89 -7.43 -1.35
CA LYS A 107 -11.68 -6.74 -2.39
C LYS A 107 -12.92 -6.04 -1.85
N SER A 108 -13.39 -6.37 -0.65
CA SER A 108 -14.58 -5.72 -0.08
C SER A 108 -14.39 -4.22 0.21
N ILE A 109 -13.14 -3.74 0.22
CA ILE A 109 -12.83 -2.31 0.34
C ILE A 109 -13.34 -1.49 -0.85
N LEU A 110 -13.46 -2.10 -2.04
CA LEU A 110 -14.00 -1.43 -3.24
C LEU A 110 -15.44 -0.96 -3.03
N GLY A 111 -16.27 -1.80 -2.39
CA GLY A 111 -17.64 -1.42 -2.04
C GLY A 111 -17.70 -0.27 -1.03
N VAL A 112 -16.75 -0.20 -0.09
CA VAL A 112 -16.64 0.94 0.86
C VAL A 112 -16.20 2.21 0.14
N ALA A 113 -15.35 2.08 -0.87
CA ALA A 113 -14.91 3.18 -1.73
C ALA A 113 -15.95 3.59 -2.79
N GLY A 114 -17.08 2.88 -2.91
CA GLY A 114 -18.08 3.13 -3.95
C GLY A 114 -17.55 2.85 -5.37
N LEU A 115 -16.60 1.92 -5.51
CA LEU A 115 -15.98 1.57 -6.78
C LEU A 115 -16.45 0.19 -7.21
N HIS A 116 -17.24 0.12 -8.28
CA HIS A 116 -17.79 -1.13 -8.80
C HIS A 116 -17.23 -1.48 -10.18
N SER A 117 -16.70 -0.49 -10.89
CA SER A 117 -16.21 -0.62 -12.26
C SER A 117 -15.10 0.40 -12.57
N MET A 118 -14.44 0.23 -13.71
CA MET A 118 -13.49 1.23 -14.21
C MET A 118 -14.13 2.59 -14.49
N LYS A 119 -15.43 2.65 -14.82
CA LYS A 119 -16.14 3.91 -15.01
C LYS A 119 -16.17 4.75 -13.73
N ASP A 120 -16.28 4.09 -12.58
CA ASP A 120 -16.26 4.77 -11.28
C ASP A 120 -14.87 5.34 -10.99
N VAL A 121 -13.81 4.60 -11.34
CA VAL A 121 -12.41 5.06 -11.22
C VAL A 121 -12.14 6.24 -12.14
N GLU A 122 -12.61 6.20 -13.38
CA GLU A 122 -12.47 7.28 -14.35
C GLU A 122 -13.23 8.56 -13.92
N ALA A 123 -14.36 8.38 -13.24
CA ALA A 123 -15.19 9.47 -12.71
C ALA A 123 -14.73 10.02 -11.36
N LEU A 124 -13.67 9.47 -10.75
CA LEU A 124 -13.15 9.97 -9.47
C LEU A 124 -12.72 11.44 -9.61
N PRO A 125 -13.14 12.33 -8.70
CA PRO A 125 -12.71 13.71 -8.70
C PRO A 125 -11.24 13.82 -8.32
N ALA A 126 -10.58 14.87 -8.80
CA ALA A 126 -9.23 15.20 -8.37
C ALA A 126 -9.19 15.39 -6.84
N PRO A 127 -8.20 14.81 -6.12
CA PRO A 127 -8.05 15.05 -4.70
C PRO A 127 -7.88 16.55 -4.40
N PRO A 128 -8.56 17.10 -3.38
CA PRO A 128 -8.59 18.55 -3.13
C PRO A 128 -7.21 19.17 -2.87
N GLU A 129 -6.26 18.39 -2.37
CA GLU A 129 -4.87 18.77 -2.11
C GLU A 129 -3.99 18.83 -3.38
N THR A 130 -4.56 18.52 -4.55
CA THR A 130 -3.84 18.47 -5.84
C THR A 130 -3.68 19.86 -6.44
N LYS A 131 -2.43 20.30 -6.65
CA LYS A 131 -2.13 21.59 -7.30
C LYS A 131 -2.22 21.57 -8.82
N ILE A 132 -1.98 20.41 -9.44
CA ILE A 132 -2.03 20.22 -10.90
C ILE A 132 -3.07 19.13 -11.15
N PRO A 133 -4.35 19.51 -11.33
CA PRO A 133 -5.38 18.57 -11.73
C PRO A 133 -4.94 17.83 -13.01
N ASP A 134 -5.31 16.57 -13.14
CA ASP A 134 -5.18 15.73 -14.36
C ASP A 134 -3.82 15.07 -14.64
N GLN A 135 -2.81 15.23 -13.78
CA GLN A 135 -1.59 14.42 -13.90
C GLN A 135 -1.83 13.00 -13.36
N LYS A 136 -2.01 12.03 -14.27
CA LYS A 136 -2.15 10.60 -13.96
C LYS A 136 -0.94 9.82 -14.47
N PHE A 137 -0.62 8.74 -13.78
CA PHE A 137 0.55 7.88 -13.96
C PHE A 137 0.11 6.45 -14.26
N LYS A 138 -0.56 6.29 -15.41
CA LYS A 138 -1.14 5.01 -15.83
C LYS A 138 -0.01 3.98 -16.06
N GLY A 139 -0.08 2.84 -15.37
CA GLY A 139 0.90 1.74 -15.49
C GLY A 139 2.13 1.85 -14.57
N ASP A 140 2.30 2.95 -13.83
CA ASP A 140 3.43 3.13 -12.91
C ASP A 140 3.33 2.22 -11.66
N VAL A 141 2.11 1.79 -11.33
CA VAL A 141 1.83 0.78 -10.30
C VAL A 141 1.28 -0.45 -11.00
N SER A 142 1.79 -1.64 -10.66
CA SER A 142 1.36 -2.89 -11.28
C SER A 142 0.03 -3.40 -10.72
N TYR A 143 -0.16 -3.34 -9.39
CA TYR A 143 -1.38 -3.69 -8.68
C TYR A 143 -1.28 -3.27 -7.21
N PHE A 144 -2.39 -3.35 -6.48
CA PHE A 144 -2.49 -3.11 -5.04
C PHE A 144 -2.87 -4.39 -4.30
N ILE A 145 -2.27 -4.60 -3.12
CA ILE A 145 -2.67 -5.64 -2.17
C ILE A 145 -3.33 -4.97 -0.97
N CYS A 146 -4.62 -5.23 -0.75
CA CYS A 146 -5.28 -4.80 0.48
C CYS A 146 -5.26 -5.90 1.53
N SER A 147 -4.63 -5.63 2.66
CA SER A 147 -4.54 -6.55 3.79
C SER A 147 -4.84 -5.85 5.12
N ARG A 148 -4.81 -6.60 6.22
CA ARG A 148 -5.06 -6.13 7.58
C ARG A 148 -4.12 -6.83 8.56
N LEU A 149 -4.01 -6.30 9.78
CA LEU A 149 -3.31 -7.00 10.86
C LEU A 149 -3.90 -8.40 11.05
N GLY A 150 -3.02 -9.40 11.05
CA GLY A 150 -3.35 -10.82 11.14
C GLY A 150 -2.85 -11.46 12.43
N ALA A 151 -3.20 -12.72 12.63
CA ALA A 151 -2.63 -13.56 13.67
C ALA A 151 -1.25 -14.08 13.27
N GLY A 152 -0.54 -14.68 14.22
CA GLY A 152 0.73 -15.37 13.96
C GLY A 152 0.58 -16.67 13.14
N PRO A 153 1.68 -17.41 12.96
CA PRO A 153 1.70 -18.67 12.22
C PRO A 153 0.67 -19.68 12.73
N LYS A 154 0.13 -20.50 11.83
CA LYS A 154 -0.84 -21.55 12.15
C LYS A 154 -0.39 -22.88 11.57
N VAL A 155 -0.58 -23.95 12.33
CA VAL A 155 -0.49 -25.32 11.81
C VAL A 155 -1.70 -25.57 10.93
N VAL A 156 -1.46 -26.01 9.70
CA VAL A 156 -2.51 -26.48 8.78
C VAL A 156 -2.59 -28.00 8.94
N SER A 157 -3.62 -28.49 9.63
CA SER A 157 -3.82 -29.92 9.89
C SER A 157 -4.46 -30.67 8.72
N ASP A 158 -4.94 -29.95 7.71
CA ASP A 158 -5.51 -30.53 6.50
C ASP A 158 -4.39 -31.01 5.57
N GLU A 159 -4.18 -32.33 5.51
CA GLU A 159 -3.17 -32.96 4.63
C GLU A 159 -3.40 -32.68 3.13
N GLY A 160 -4.64 -32.32 2.74
CA GLY A 160 -4.95 -31.88 1.39
C GLY A 160 -4.20 -30.61 1.00
N GLN A 161 -3.86 -29.76 1.97
CA GLN A 161 -3.09 -28.53 1.78
C GLN A 161 -1.57 -28.74 1.92
N ALA A 162 -1.12 -29.95 2.27
CA ALA A 162 0.31 -30.25 2.28
C ALA A 162 0.88 -30.09 0.87
N LEU A 163 2.00 -29.37 0.77
CA LEU A 163 2.69 -29.11 -0.50
C LEU A 163 3.56 -30.28 -0.97
N ILE A 164 3.79 -31.27 -0.09
CA ILE A 164 4.57 -32.47 -0.35
C ILE A 164 3.63 -33.68 -0.36
N ASP A 165 3.80 -34.55 -1.34
CA ASP A 165 3.10 -35.82 -1.42
C ASP A 165 3.58 -36.76 -0.31
N SER A 166 2.65 -37.35 0.44
CA SER A 166 2.95 -38.13 1.64
C SER A 166 3.56 -39.51 1.35
N VAL A 167 3.48 -39.99 0.11
CA VAL A 167 4.00 -41.31 -0.28
C VAL A 167 5.38 -41.17 -0.91
N THR A 168 5.52 -40.24 -1.84
CA THR A 168 6.75 -40.04 -2.64
C THR A 168 7.73 -39.07 -2.00
N GLY A 169 7.28 -38.19 -1.09
CA GLY A 169 8.10 -37.14 -0.50
C GLY A 169 8.48 -36.01 -1.48
N LEU A 170 7.86 -35.98 -2.66
CA LEU A 170 8.10 -34.96 -3.68
C LEU A 170 7.04 -33.85 -3.64
N PRO A 171 7.31 -32.64 -4.18
CA PRO A 171 6.32 -31.58 -4.26
C PRO A 171 5.10 -32.00 -5.08
N LYS A 172 3.90 -31.69 -4.58
CA LYS A 172 2.65 -31.88 -5.34
C LYS A 172 2.57 -30.84 -6.45
N GLY A 173 2.14 -31.24 -7.65
CA GLY A 173 1.90 -30.33 -8.77
C GLY A 173 3.11 -30.04 -9.66
N VAL A 174 4.16 -30.86 -9.56
CA VAL A 174 5.23 -30.97 -10.57
C VAL A 174 4.86 -32.04 -11.58
#